data_AF-W1XZJ3-F1
#
_entry.id   AF-W1XZJ3-F1
#
_cell.length_a   1.000
_cell.length_b   1.000
_cell.length_c   1.000
_cell.angle_alpha   90.00
_cell.angle_beta   90.00
_cell.angle_gamma   90.00
#
_symmetry.space_group_name_H-M   'P 1'
#
loop_
_entity.id
_entity.type
_entity.pdbx_description
1 polymer ?
#
loop_
_entity_poly.entity_id
_entity_poly.type
_entity_poly.pdbx_seq_one_letter_code
_entity_poly.pdbx_strand_id
1 'polypeptide(L)'
;QIHTGSLQEEDNERGVAHFVEHMMFNGTKTWPGNKVIETFESMGLRFGRDVNAYTSYDETVYQVSLPTTQKQNLQQVMAIFSEWGNAATFEKLEVDAER
;
A
#
# COMPACT_ATOMS: atom_id res chain seq x y z
N GLN A 1 -3.62 6.94 6.99
CA GLN A 1 -4.20 8.02 6.17
C GLN A 1 -3.09 9.00 5.84
N ILE A 2 -3.04 9.44 4.59
CA ILE A 2 -2.19 10.53 4.11
C ILE A 2 -3.13 11.66 3.70
N HIS A 3 -2.96 12.85 4.28
CA HIS A 3 -3.80 14.02 4.01
C HIS A 3 -3.41 14.72 2.68
N THR A 4 -3.27 13.93 1.63
CA THR A 4 -2.87 14.37 0.29
C THR A 4 -3.50 13.42 -0.73
N GLY A 5 -4.21 14.00 -1.69
CA GLY A 5 -4.83 13.31 -2.82
C GLY A 5 -4.51 14.03 -4.13
N SER A 6 -5.33 13.80 -5.17
CA SER A 6 -5.05 14.31 -6.52
C SER A 6 -5.10 15.84 -6.65
N LEU A 7 -5.69 16.57 -5.70
CA LEU A 7 -5.69 18.05 -5.73
C LEU A 7 -4.30 18.67 -5.57
N GLN A 8 -3.34 17.91 -5.04
CA GLN A 8 -1.98 18.40 -4.80
C GLN A 8 -1.00 17.98 -5.91
N GLU A 9 -1.49 17.37 -6.99
CA GLU A 9 -0.69 17.01 -8.15
C GLU A 9 -0.37 18.25 -8.99
N GLU A 10 0.90 18.39 -9.39
CA GLU A 10 1.29 19.36 -10.40
C GLU A 10 0.80 18.94 -11.81
N ASP A 11 0.88 19.84 -12.79
CA ASP A 11 0.40 19.58 -14.16
C ASP A 11 1.06 18.35 -14.82
N ASN A 12 2.32 18.05 -14.46
CA ASN A 12 3.08 16.90 -14.93
C ASN A 12 2.92 15.64 -14.04
N GLU A 13 2.08 15.69 -13.01
CA GLU A 13 1.87 14.63 -12.02
C GLU A 13 0.43 14.11 -11.98
N ARG A 14 -0.36 14.42 -13.00
CA ARG A 14 -1.77 13.98 -13.07
C ARG A 14 -1.89 12.45 -12.96
N GLY A 15 -2.56 11.98 -11.92
CA GLY A 15 -2.75 10.57 -11.59
C GLY A 15 -1.60 9.94 -10.77
N VAL A 16 -0.55 10.68 -10.44
CA VAL A 16 0.59 10.15 -9.67
C VAL A 16 0.19 9.78 -8.24
N ALA A 17 -0.73 10.50 -7.59
CA ALA A 17 -1.17 10.16 -6.23
C ALA A 17 -1.81 8.76 -6.19
N HIS A 18 -2.66 8.45 -7.17
CA HIS A 18 -3.26 7.12 -7.31
C HIS A 18 -2.23 6.07 -7.75
N PHE A 19 -1.29 6.43 -8.62
CA PHE A 19 -0.21 5.53 -8.99
C PHE A 19 0.66 5.16 -7.78
N VAL A 20 0.98 6.13 -6.92
CA VAL A 20 1.73 5.90 -5.67
C VAL A 20 0.97 4.98 -4.72
N GLU A 21 -0.37 5.11 -4.64
CA GLU A 21 -1.22 4.21 -3.85
C GLU A 21 -1.06 2.74 -4.28
N HIS A 22 -1.16 2.48 -5.59
CA HIS A 22 -0.95 1.14 -6.13
C HIS A 22 0.46 0.61 -5.84
N MET A 23 1.48 1.46 -6.00
CA MET A 23 2.88 1.05 -5.78
C MET A 23 3.20 0.63 -4.34
N MET A 24 2.38 0.98 -3.34
CA MET A 24 2.56 0.46 -1.97
C MET A 24 2.38 -1.07 -1.90
N PHE A 25 1.61 -1.65 -2.81
CA PHE A 25 1.40 -3.11 -2.87
C PHE A 25 2.46 -3.84 -3.69
N ASN A 26 3.26 -3.11 -4.46
CA ASN A 26 4.22 -3.64 -5.43
C ASN A 26 5.69 -3.54 -4.98
N GLY A 27 5.94 -3.29 -3.69
CA GLY A 27 7.27 -3.48 -3.13
C GLY A 27 7.68 -2.49 -2.06
N THR A 28 8.25 -3.02 -1.00
CA THR A 28 8.96 -2.28 0.03
C THR A 28 10.31 -2.91 0.33
N LYS A 29 11.12 -2.25 1.17
CA LYS A 29 12.46 -2.72 1.52
C LYS A 29 12.51 -4.15 2.06
N THR A 30 11.58 -4.53 2.95
CA THR A 30 11.52 -5.90 3.50
C THR A 30 10.66 -6.82 2.64
N TRP A 31 9.67 -6.29 1.93
CA TRP A 31 8.74 -7.05 1.09
C TRP A 31 8.83 -6.58 -0.36
N PRO A 32 9.86 -6.96 -1.11
CA PRO A 32 10.01 -6.57 -2.52
C PRO A 32 8.96 -7.26 -3.43
N GLY A 33 8.57 -6.57 -4.50
CA GLY A 33 7.54 -7.05 -5.44
C GLY A 33 6.24 -7.41 -4.73
N ASN A 34 5.65 -8.55 -5.10
CA ASN A 34 4.35 -9.00 -4.58
C ASN A 34 4.38 -9.53 -3.12
N LYS A 35 5.51 -9.42 -2.40
CA LYS A 35 5.67 -9.99 -1.05
C LYS A 35 4.75 -9.37 0.01
N VAL A 36 4.31 -8.12 -0.19
CA VAL A 36 3.33 -7.48 0.70
C VAL A 36 2.00 -8.24 0.64
N ILE A 37 1.50 -8.51 -0.58
CA ILE A 37 0.26 -9.26 -0.80
C ILE A 37 0.38 -10.69 -0.27
N GLU A 38 1.47 -11.40 -0.60
CA GLU A 38 1.71 -12.76 -0.10
C GLU A 38 1.73 -12.81 1.44
N THR A 39 2.28 -11.77 2.08
CA THR A 39 2.31 -11.67 3.54
C THR A 39 0.91 -11.50 4.12
N PHE A 40 0.08 -10.63 3.54
CA PHE A 40 -1.33 -10.52 3.93
C PHE A 40 -2.09 -11.84 3.73
N GLU A 41 -1.92 -12.52 2.60
CA GLU A 41 -2.56 -13.79 2.32
C GLU A 41 -2.16 -14.89 3.30
N SER A 42 -0.88 -14.93 3.72
CA SER A 42 -0.40 -15.87 4.73
C SER A 42 -1.07 -15.68 6.11
N MET A 43 -1.56 -14.46 6.39
CA MET A 43 -2.35 -14.14 7.58
C MET A 43 -3.86 -14.39 7.39
N GLY A 44 -4.28 -14.85 6.20
CA GLY A 44 -5.67 -15.05 5.82
C GLY A 44 -6.41 -13.79 5.36
N LEU A 45 -5.68 -12.70 5.14
CA LEU A 45 -6.21 -11.40 4.71
C LEU A 45 -6.13 -11.30 3.18
N ARG A 46 -7.24 -10.97 2.53
CA ARG A 46 -7.31 -10.88 1.06
C ARG A 46 -7.44 -9.43 0.61
N PHE A 47 -6.69 -9.08 -0.44
CA PHE A 47 -6.86 -7.81 -1.15
C PHE A 47 -8.29 -7.73 -1.74
N GLY A 48 -8.91 -6.55 -1.69
CA GLY A 48 -10.30 -6.31 -2.11
C GLY A 48 -11.36 -6.65 -1.05
N ARG A 49 -11.03 -7.50 -0.05
CA ARG A 49 -11.96 -7.87 1.03
C ARG A 49 -11.54 -7.31 2.38
N ASP A 50 -10.33 -7.66 2.79
CA ASP A 50 -9.77 -7.34 4.10
C ASP A 50 -8.72 -6.23 4.01
N VAL A 51 -8.03 -6.13 2.88
CA VAL A 51 -7.03 -5.10 2.57
C VAL A 51 -7.51 -4.29 1.37
N ASN A 52 -7.57 -2.97 1.52
CA ASN A 52 -7.98 -2.05 0.47
C ASN A 52 -7.16 -0.75 0.55
N ALA A 53 -7.14 0.00 -0.53
CA ALA A 53 -6.72 1.38 -0.54
C ALA A 53 -7.58 2.20 -1.50
N TYR A 54 -7.53 3.51 -1.34
CA TYR A 54 -8.10 4.44 -2.31
C TYR A 54 -7.36 5.78 -2.26
N THR A 55 -7.29 6.43 -3.42
CA THR A 55 -6.93 7.85 -3.57
C THR A 55 -8.17 8.65 -4.00
N SER A 56 -8.42 9.74 -3.29
CA SER A 56 -9.44 10.74 -3.62
C SER A 56 -8.79 12.07 -3.99
N TYR A 57 -9.60 13.12 -4.14
CA TYR A 57 -9.13 14.48 -4.31
C TYR A 57 -8.30 14.97 -3.11
N ASP A 58 -8.74 14.64 -1.90
CA ASP A 58 -8.23 15.23 -0.66
C ASP A 58 -7.22 14.33 0.07
N GLU A 59 -7.28 13.02 -0.15
CA GLU A 59 -6.53 12.06 0.66
C GLU A 59 -6.21 10.75 -0.05
N THR A 60 -5.27 10.01 0.54
CA THR A 60 -4.97 8.63 0.21
C THR A 60 -5.04 7.78 1.48
N VAL A 61 -5.82 6.70 1.46
CA VAL A 61 -6.11 5.88 2.64
C VAL A 61 -5.86 4.41 2.35
N TYR A 62 -5.07 3.78 3.22
CA TYR A 62 -4.82 2.35 3.24
C TYR A 62 -5.57 1.71 4.42
N GLN A 63 -6.29 0.62 4.16
CA GLN A 63 -7.22 -0.01 5.09
C GLN A 63 -6.89 -1.49 5.23
N VAL A 64 -6.81 -1.97 6.47
CA VAL A 64 -6.66 -3.39 6.79
C VAL A 64 -7.64 -3.75 7.91
N SER A 65 -8.52 -4.71 7.65
CA SER A 65 -9.44 -5.30 8.62
C SER A 65 -8.94 -6.68 9.03
N LEU A 66 -8.72 -6.91 10.32
CA LEU A 66 -8.19 -8.18 10.82
C LEU A 66 -8.68 -8.51 12.25
N PRO A 67 -8.73 -9.81 12.62
CA PRO A 67 -9.02 -10.22 13.99
C PRO A 67 -7.95 -9.78 15.00
N THR A 68 -8.36 -9.39 16.21
CA THR A 68 -7.45 -8.94 17.28
C THR A 68 -6.92 -10.07 18.18
N THR A 69 -7.34 -11.32 17.90
CA THR A 69 -7.03 -12.52 18.66
C THR A 69 -5.58 -12.97 18.47
N GLN A 70 -5.03 -12.81 17.26
CA GLN A 70 -3.67 -13.23 16.93
C GLN A 70 -2.72 -12.03 16.94
N LYS A 71 -1.98 -11.86 18.04
CA LYS A 71 -1.13 -10.67 18.28
C LYS A 71 0.05 -10.54 17.32
N GLN A 72 0.56 -11.64 16.79
CA GLN A 72 1.66 -11.63 15.83
C GLN A 72 1.23 -11.06 14.48
N ASN A 73 0.03 -11.43 13.98
CA ASN A 73 -0.53 -10.81 12.78
C ASN A 73 -0.73 -9.29 12.94
N LEU A 74 -1.19 -8.82 14.11
CA LEU A 74 -1.28 -7.37 14.38
C LEU A 74 0.10 -6.70 14.26
N GLN A 75 1.13 -7.29 14.85
CA GLN A 75 2.50 -6.76 14.77
C GLN A 75 3.02 -6.74 13.32
N GLN A 76 2.73 -7.79 12.55
CA GLN A 76 3.14 -7.89 11.16
C GLN A 76 2.45 -6.84 10.29
N VAL A 77 1.14 -6.65 10.45
CA VAL A 77 0.39 -5.60 9.73
C VAL A 77 0.91 -4.21 10.08
N MET A 78 1.19 -3.95 11.36
CA MET A 78 1.79 -2.67 11.77
C MET A 78 3.20 -2.46 11.18
N ALA A 79 3.98 -3.53 11.00
CA ALA A 79 5.27 -3.46 10.34
C ALA A 79 5.14 -3.12 8.85
N ILE A 80 4.15 -3.69 8.15
CA ILE A 80 3.84 -3.31 6.76
C ILE A 80 3.44 -1.83 6.68
N PHE A 81 2.54 -1.35 7.55
CA PHE A 81 2.20 0.07 7.61
C PHE A 81 3.40 0.97 7.87
N SER A 82 4.36 0.51 8.70
CA SER A 82 5.61 1.25 8.94
C SER A 82 6.44 1.38 7.66
N GLU A 83 6.49 0.36 6.81
CA GLU A 83 7.23 0.41 5.55
C GLU A 83 6.51 1.19 4.46
N TRP A 84 5.18 1.15 4.39
CA TRP A 84 4.43 2.08 3.54
C TRP A 84 4.66 3.53 3.90
N GLY A 85 5.03 3.82 5.16
CA GLY A 85 5.34 5.17 5.60
C GLY A 85 6.59 5.77 4.99
N ASN A 86 7.61 4.97 4.60
CA ASN A 86 8.90 5.53 4.15
C ASN A 86 9.83 4.59 3.34
N ALA A 87 9.43 3.35 3.07
CA ALA A 87 10.32 2.30 2.57
C ALA A 87 9.79 1.62 1.29
N ALA A 88 8.82 2.22 0.59
CA ALA A 88 8.43 1.79 -0.75
C ALA A 88 9.59 1.98 -1.74
N THR A 89 9.82 0.97 -2.61
CA THR A 89 11.06 0.90 -3.42
C THR A 89 10.92 1.40 -4.85
N PHE A 90 9.70 1.42 -5.40
CA PHE A 90 9.42 1.83 -6.78
C PHE A 90 10.36 1.20 -7.81
N GLU A 91 10.57 -0.13 -7.71
CA GLU A 91 11.43 -0.85 -8.66
C GLU A 91 10.91 -0.69 -10.09
N LYS A 92 11.82 -0.44 -11.04
CA LYS A 92 11.45 -0.13 -12.43
C LYS A 92 10.53 -1.19 -13.06
N LEU A 93 10.79 -2.47 -12.78
CA LEU A 93 9.99 -3.57 -13.32
C LEU A 93 8.54 -3.53 -12.81
N GLU A 94 8.36 -3.22 -11.53
CA GLU A 94 7.06 -3.10 -10.88
C GLU A 94 6.32 -1.84 -11.33
N VAL A 95 7.05 -0.72 -11.48
CA VAL A 95 6.50 0.53 -12.05
C VAL A 95 6.00 0.34 -13.48
N ASP A 96 6.76 -0.39 -14.32
CA ASP A 96 6.35 -0.63 -15.70
C ASP A 96 5.17 -1.60 -15.81
N ALA A 97 5.01 -2.52 -14.84
CA ALA A 97 3.91 -3.49 -14.80
C ALA A 97 2.57 -2.85 -14.38
N GLU A 98 2.62 -1.77 -13.58
CA GLU A 98 1.43 -1.07 -13.06
C GLU A 98 0.91 0.05 -14.00
N ARG A 99 1.54 0.24 -15.17
CA ARG A 99 1.18 1.27 -16.17
C ARG A 99 0.01 0.90 -17.09
#